data_AF-A0A925M019-F1
#
_entry.id   AF-A0A925M019-F1
#
_cell.length_a   1.000
_cell.length_b   1.000
_cell.length_c   1.000
_cell.angle_alpha   90.00
_cell.angle_beta   90.00
_cell.angle_gamma   90.00
#
_symmetry.space_group_name_H-M   'P 1'
#
loop_
_entity.id
_entity.type
_entity.pdbx_description
1 polymer ?
#
loop_
_entity_poly.entity_id
_entity_poly.type
_entity_poly.pdbx_seq_one_letter_code
_entity_poly.pdbx_strand_id
1 'polypeptide(L)'
;MQSITHQVESLLIQAEQAHGQYEQTILNEVYDQDWAIWYANYAIDQGVEKVLNRSFSGERLSQFLSQSYEQYKAEQSQKTWAAYTAQKLVEEYLFSDRSVLNDFGNGIWMGNHHYM
;
A
#
# COMPACT_ATOMS: atom_id res chain seq x y z
N MET A 1 -21.91 0.10 8.12
CA MET A 1 -20.74 -0.71 7.72
C MET A 1 -19.70 0.26 7.15
N GLN A 2 -18.46 0.20 7.61
CA GLN A 2 -17.38 1.01 7.01
C GLN A 2 -17.04 0.45 5.62
N SER A 3 -16.67 1.32 4.67
CA SER A 3 -16.25 0.86 3.33
C SER A 3 -14.97 0.01 3.42
N ILE A 4 -14.74 -0.86 2.43
CA ILE A 4 -13.51 -1.65 2.33
C ILE A 4 -12.28 -0.73 2.35
N THR A 5 -12.34 0.39 1.63
CA THR A 5 -11.28 1.41 1.62
C THR A 5 -10.97 1.94 3.02
N HIS A 6 -11.99 2.24 3.83
CA HIS A 6 -11.77 2.77 5.18
C HIS A 6 -11.19 1.70 6.14
N GLN A 7 -11.53 0.42 5.92
CA GLN A 7 -10.94 -0.68 6.68
C GLN A 7 -9.45 -0.87 6.33
N VAL A 8 -9.11 -0.81 5.04
CA VAL A 8 -7.71 -0.86 4.58
C VAL A 8 -6.92 0.36 5.07
N GLU A 9 -7.50 1.56 4.98
CA GLU A 9 -6.88 2.78 5.51
C GLU A 9 -6.59 2.65 7.01
N SER A 10 -7.56 2.16 7.78
CA SER A 10 -7.39 1.95 9.22
C SER A 10 -6.27 0.95 9.53
N LEU A 11 -6.08 -0.08 8.69
CA LEU A 11 -4.97 -1.02 8.83
C LEU A 11 -3.62 -0.37 8.53
N LEU A 12 -3.55 0.48 7.51
CA LEU A 12 -2.32 1.22 7.16
C LEU A 12 -1.94 2.24 8.23
N ILE A 13 -2.92 2.94 8.82
CA ILE A 13 -2.70 3.84 9.96
C ILE A 13 -2.16 3.07 11.17
N GLN A 14 -2.70 1.87 11.44
CA GLN A 14 -2.21 1.02 12.53
C GLN A 14 -0.77 0.55 12.26
N ALA A 15 -0.46 0.19 11.01
CA ALA A 15 0.89 -0.19 10.61
C ALA A 15 1.87 0.98 10.81
N GLU A 16 1.48 2.20 10.45
CA GLU A 16 2.30 3.41 10.64
C GLU A 16 2.60 3.67 12.12
N GLN A 17 1.59 3.57 12.98
CA GLN A 17 1.78 3.73 14.42
C GLN A 17 2.69 2.65 15.02
N ALA A 18 2.50 1.39 14.60
CA ALA A 18 3.29 0.28 15.11
C ALA A 18 4.73 0.27 14.57
N HIS A 19 4.95 0.69 13.32
CA HIS A 19 6.30 0.85 12.75
C HIS A 19 7.05 2.00 13.42
N GLY A 20 6.39 3.13 13.70
CA GLY A 20 7.02 4.22 14.45
C GLY A 20 7.48 3.81 15.85
N GLN A 21 6.76 2.88 16.51
CA GLN A 21 7.21 2.30 17.77
C GLN A 21 8.41 1.36 17.58
N TYR A 22 8.41 0.55 16.50
CA TYR A 22 9.52 -0.33 16.15
C TYR A 22 10.80 0.46 15.83
N GLU A 23 10.71 1.56 15.08
CA GLU A 23 11.83 2.44 14.77
C GLU A 23 12.47 3.04 16.03
N GLN A 24 11.64 3.51 16.97
CA GLN A 24 12.10 4.09 18.23
C GLN A 24 12.73 3.08 19.18
N THR A 25 12.24 1.84 19.19
CA THR A 25 12.61 0.84 20.20
C THR A 25 13.67 -0.16 19.72
N ILE A 26 13.68 -0.47 18.42
CA ILE A 26 14.53 -1.52 17.84
C ILE A 26 15.59 -0.95 16.91
N LEU A 27 15.25 0.05 16.08
CA LEU A 27 16.19 0.60 15.09
C LEU A 27 17.01 1.79 15.60
N ASN A 28 16.79 2.27 16.83
CA ASN A 28 17.43 3.49 17.37
C ASN A 28 17.33 4.68 16.39
N GLU A 29 16.14 4.90 15.81
CA GLU A 29 15.87 5.98 14.84
C GLU A 29 16.60 5.85 13.48
N VAL A 30 17.18 4.69 13.16
CA VAL A 30 17.72 4.43 11.82
C VAL A 30 16.57 4.15 10.86
N TYR A 31 16.57 4.85 9.72
CA TYR A 31 15.59 4.67 8.64
C TYR A 31 15.55 3.22 8.17
N ASP A 32 14.36 2.62 8.21
CA ASP A 32 14.13 1.26 7.76
C ASP A 32 14.08 1.20 6.22
N GLN A 33 15.12 0.68 5.57
CA GLN A 33 15.12 0.47 4.12
C GLN A 33 14.14 -0.63 3.69
N ASP A 34 13.74 -1.50 4.62
CA ASP A 34 12.83 -2.62 4.39
C ASP A 34 11.41 -2.32 4.92
N TRP A 35 11.09 -1.03 5.15
CA TRP A 35 9.80 -0.59 5.72
C TRP A 35 8.60 -1.23 5.00
N ALA A 36 8.65 -1.35 3.67
CA ALA A 36 7.54 -1.90 2.90
C ALA A 36 7.30 -3.39 3.17
N ILE A 37 8.36 -4.15 3.46
CA ILE A 37 8.27 -5.56 3.85
C ILE A 37 7.64 -5.66 5.23
N TRP A 38 8.07 -4.81 6.17
CA TRP A 38 7.50 -4.78 7.51
C TRP A 38 6.00 -4.46 7.48
N TYR A 39 5.59 -3.42 6.74
CA TYR A 39 4.17 -3.05 6.60
C TYR A 39 3.34 -4.13 5.93
N ALA A 40 3.89 -4.81 4.90
CA ALA A 40 3.21 -5.90 4.23
C ALA A 40 2.93 -7.06 5.20
N ASN A 41 3.94 -7.48 5.96
CA ASN A 41 3.78 -8.54 6.96
C ASN A 41 2.78 -8.13 8.04
N TYR A 42 2.89 -6.91 8.57
CA TYR A 42 1.95 -6.39 9.57
C TYR A 42 0.51 -6.39 9.05
N ALA A 43 0.28 -5.89 7.83
CA ALA A 43 -1.05 -5.84 7.24
C ALA A 43 -1.65 -7.25 7.02
N ILE A 44 -0.82 -8.22 6.61
CA ILE A 44 -1.22 -9.64 6.48
C ILE A 44 -1.59 -10.20 7.85
N ASP A 45 -0.77 -9.99 8.88
CA ASP A 45 -1.02 -10.47 10.25
C ASP A 45 -2.30 -9.87 10.84
N GLN A 46 -2.59 -8.60 10.53
CA GLN A 46 -3.84 -7.92 10.92
C GLN A 46 -5.05 -8.30 10.04
N GLY A 47 -4.87 -9.16 9.04
CA GLY A 47 -5.97 -9.76 8.27
C GLY A 47 -6.47 -8.91 7.11
N VAL A 48 -5.63 -8.11 6.46
CA VAL A 48 -5.97 -7.39 5.22
C VAL A 48 -6.54 -8.33 4.14
N GLU A 49 -6.10 -9.59 4.14
CA GLU A 49 -6.61 -10.64 3.25
C GLU A 49 -8.11 -10.90 3.41
N LYS A 50 -8.62 -10.81 4.65
CA LYS A 50 -10.05 -10.99 4.95
C LYS A 50 -10.87 -9.78 4.51
N VAL A 51 -10.31 -8.58 4.69
CA VAL A 51 -10.95 -7.32 4.29
C VAL A 51 -11.11 -7.24 2.77
N LEU A 52 -10.10 -7.69 2.03
CA LEU A 52 -10.09 -7.71 0.56
C LEU A 52 -10.59 -9.02 -0.06
N ASN A 53 -10.91 -10.01 0.78
CA ASN A 53 -11.28 -11.37 0.37
C ASN A 53 -10.29 -11.98 -0.65
N ARG A 54 -8.99 -11.79 -0.41
CA ARG A 54 -7.92 -12.21 -1.31
C ARG A 54 -6.64 -12.49 -0.54
N SER A 55 -5.88 -13.49 -0.95
CA SER A 55 -4.55 -13.76 -0.39
C SER A 55 -3.47 -12.89 -1.02
N PHE A 56 -2.48 -12.50 -0.20
CA PHE A 56 -1.31 -11.73 -0.61
C PHE A 56 -0.03 -12.47 -0.24
N SER A 57 0.95 -12.48 -1.12
CA SER A 57 2.33 -12.70 -0.67
C SER A 57 2.86 -11.40 -0.06
N GLY A 58 3.68 -11.51 0.99
CA GLY A 58 4.37 -10.36 1.58
C GLY A 58 5.17 -9.56 0.54
N GLU A 59 5.81 -10.25 -0.41
CA GLU A 59 6.52 -9.64 -1.54
C GLU A 59 5.62 -8.80 -2.44
N ARG A 60 4.46 -9.32 -2.85
CA ARG A 60 3.56 -8.59 -3.75
C ARG A 60 2.97 -7.36 -3.06
N LEU A 61 2.62 -7.50 -1.78
CA LEU A 61 2.08 -6.40 -1.00
C LEU A 61 3.17 -5.35 -0.71
N SER A 62 4.40 -5.75 -0.40
CA SER A 62 5.51 -4.80 -0.17
C SER A 62 5.86 -4.02 -1.44
N GLN A 63 5.95 -4.69 -2.59
CA GLN A 63 6.17 -4.04 -3.88
C GLN A 63 5.07 -3.01 -4.18
N PHE A 64 3.80 -3.37 -3.94
CA PHE A 64 2.69 -2.44 -4.10
C PHE A 64 2.81 -1.23 -3.18
N LEU A 65 3.11 -1.44 -1.89
CA LEU A 65 3.24 -0.35 -0.92
C LEU A 65 4.37 0.62 -1.29
N SER A 66 5.53 0.11 -1.71
CA SER A 66 6.65 0.93 -2.19
C SER A 66 6.26 1.74 -3.43
N GLN A 67 5.64 1.12 -4.43
CA GLN A 67 5.20 1.81 -5.65
C GLN A 67 4.15 2.89 -5.35
N SER A 68 3.18 2.58 -4.50
CA SER A 68 2.14 3.52 -4.06
C SER A 68 2.76 4.73 -3.33
N TYR A 69 3.79 4.52 -2.52
CA TYR A 69 4.50 5.60 -1.84
C TYR A 69 5.23 6.54 -2.82
N GLU A 70 5.93 5.98 -3.83
CA GLU A 70 6.57 6.80 -4.86
C GLU A 70 5.55 7.60 -5.68
N GLN A 71 4.41 7.00 -6.02
CA GLN A 71 3.32 7.70 -6.72
C GLN A 71 2.68 8.78 -5.86
N TYR A 72 2.42 8.49 -4.58
CA TYR A 72 1.90 9.46 -3.62
C TYR A 72 2.78 10.71 -3.54
N LYS A 73 4.11 10.52 -3.46
CA LYS A 73 5.09 11.61 -3.47
C LYS A 73 5.06 12.39 -4.80
N ALA A 74 5.02 11.68 -5.92
CA ALA A 74 5.03 12.30 -7.25
C ALA A 74 3.76 13.12 -7.53
N GLU A 75 2.59 12.62 -7.11
CA GLU A 75 1.30 13.27 -7.34
C GLU A 75 1.00 14.42 -6.37
N GLN A 76 1.83 14.62 -5.34
CA GLN A 76 1.63 15.63 -4.28
C GLN A 76 0.19 15.60 -3.72
N SER A 77 -0.29 14.39 -3.46
CA SER A 77 -1.69 14.19 -3.06
C SER A 77 -2.02 14.96 -1.78
N GLN A 78 -3.19 15.59 -1.76
CA GLN A 78 -3.72 16.26 -0.56
C GLN A 78 -4.22 15.26 0.50
N LYS A 79 -4.22 13.96 0.18
CA LYS A 79 -4.57 12.88 1.10
C LYS A 79 -3.39 12.51 1.99
N THR A 80 -3.65 11.80 3.09
CA THR A 80 -2.59 11.07 3.78
C THR A 80 -2.12 9.91 2.89
N TRP A 81 -0.89 9.45 3.08
CA TRP A 81 -0.38 8.26 2.39
C TRP A 81 -1.27 7.04 2.61
N ALA A 82 -1.78 6.83 3.83
CA ALA A 82 -2.68 5.72 4.16
C ALA A 82 -3.99 5.79 3.36
N ALA A 83 -4.63 6.96 3.29
CA ALA A 83 -5.86 7.16 2.53
C ALA A 83 -5.65 6.98 1.02
N TYR A 84 -4.54 7.51 0.50
CA TYR A 84 -4.15 7.36 -0.90
C TYR A 84 -3.92 5.89 -1.26
N THR A 85 -3.08 5.21 -0.48
CA THR A 85 -2.69 3.82 -0.71
C THR A 85 -3.87 2.87 -0.53
N ALA A 86 -4.74 3.10 0.46
CA ALA A 86 -5.95 2.31 0.64
C ALA A 86 -6.90 2.41 -0.56
N GLN A 87 -7.05 3.61 -1.13
CA GLN A 87 -7.83 3.80 -2.35
C GLN A 87 -7.21 3.01 -3.51
N LYS A 88 -5.91 3.18 -3.78
CA LYS A 88 -5.22 2.49 -4.88
C LYS A 88 -5.27 0.97 -4.73
N LEU A 89 -5.13 0.47 -3.51
CA LEU A 89 -5.20 -0.96 -3.25
C LEU A 89 -6.62 -1.47 -3.56
N VAL A 90 -7.65 -0.81 -3.02
CA VAL A 90 -9.03 -1.22 -3.30
C VAL A 90 -9.39 -1.10 -4.79
N GLU A 91 -8.90 -0.07 -5.49
CA GLU A 91 -9.08 0.07 -6.95
C GLU A 91 -8.45 -1.09 -7.73
N GLU A 92 -7.18 -1.40 -7.46
CA GLU A 92 -6.45 -2.52 -8.07
C GLU A 92 -7.22 -3.84 -7.93
N TYR A 93 -7.78 -4.09 -6.75
CA TYR A 93 -8.40 -5.37 -6.42
C TYR A 93 -9.90 -5.45 -6.75
N LEU A 94 -10.66 -4.34 -6.73
CA LEU A 94 -12.05 -4.31 -7.18
C LEU A 94 -12.16 -4.28 -8.72
N PHE A 95 -11.20 -3.69 -9.44
CA PHE A 95 -11.19 -3.72 -10.91
C PHE A 95 -10.68 -5.05 -11.47
N SER A 96 -9.76 -5.73 -10.78
CA SER A 96 -9.29 -7.08 -11.14
C SER A 96 -10.38 -8.15 -11.21
N ASP A 97 -11.52 -7.95 -10.53
CA ASP A 97 -12.66 -8.89 -10.53
C ASP A 97 -13.62 -8.67 -11.73
N ARG A 98 -13.42 -7.59 -12.51
CA ARG A 98 -14.23 -7.30 -13.72
C ARG A 98 -13.49 -7.48 -15.04
N SER A 99 -12.17 -7.65 -15.03
CA SER A 99 -11.39 -7.83 -16.24
C SER A 99 -10.43 -9.01 -16.12
N VAL A 100 -10.71 -10.06 -16.88
CA VAL A 100 -9.70 -11.03 -17.28
C VAL A 100 -8.57 -10.25 -17.96
N LEU A 101 -7.32 -10.49 -17.54
CA LEU A 101 -6.07 -9.88 -18.00
C LEU A 101 -5.72 -8.53 -17.35
N ASN A 102 -4.83 -8.58 -16.35
CA ASN A 102 -3.68 -7.68 -16.24
C ASN A 102 -2.62 -8.40 -15.38
N ASP A 103 -1.89 -9.29 -16.04
CA ASP A 103 -0.50 -9.57 -15.67
C ASP A 103 0.24 -8.24 -15.70
N PHE A 104 1.13 -8.03 -14.72
CA PHE A 104 2.03 -6.87 -14.67
C PHE A 104 3.06 -6.93 -15.81
N GLY A 105 2.59 -6.59 -17.01
CA GLY A 105 3.37 -6.48 -18.23
C GLY A 105 2.53 -5.78 -19.30
N ASN A 106 2.82 -4.51 -19.53
CA ASN A 106 2.28 -3.65 -20.61
C ASN A 106 0.88 -3.06 -20.37
N GLY A 107 0.80 -2.11 -19.43
CA GLY A 107 -0.37 -1.25 -19.26
C GLY A 107 0.06 0.13 -18.79
N ILE A 108 0.43 0.96 -19.77
CA ILE A 108 0.74 2.39 -19.68
C ILE A 108 -0.20 3.12 -18.68
N TRP A 109 0.30 3.46 -17.50
CA TRP A 109 -0.20 4.61 -16.74
C TRP A 109 0.60 5.82 -17.21
N MET A 110 0.10 6.51 -18.22
CA MET A 110 0.69 7.74 -18.78
C MET A 110 0.56 8.88 -17.76
N GLY A 111 1.49 8.91 -16.80
CA GLY A 111 1.87 10.12 -16.09
C GLY A 111 2.96 10.84 -16.88
N ASN A 112 2.56 11.69 -17.82
CA ASN A 112 3.48 12.56 -18.57
C ASN A 112 4.31 13.41 -17.59
N HIS A 113 5.59 13.10 -17.45
CA HIS A 113 6.60 14.04 -16.96
C HIS A 113 7.76 14.08 -17.93
N HIS A 114 7.59 14.85 -19.01
CA HIS A 114 8.72 15.45 -19.70
C HIS A 114 9.25 16.57 -18.81
N TYR A 115 10.42 16.39 -18.22
CA TYR A 115 11.25 17.49 -17.74
C TYR A 115 12.36 17.73 -18.76
N MET A 116 12.28 18.87 -19.44
CA MET A 116 13.43 19.65 -19.92
C MET A 116 13.54 20.89 -19.04
#